data_AF-A0A166NM67-F1
#
_entry.id   AF-A0A166NM67-F1
#
_cell.length_a   1.000
_cell.length_b   1.000
_cell.length_c   1.000
_cell.angle_alpha   90.00
_cell.angle_beta   90.00
_cell.angle_gamma   90.00
#
_symmetry.space_group_name_H-M   'P 1'
#
loop_
_entity.id
_entity.type
_entity.pdbx_description
1 polymer ?
#
loop_
_entity_poly.entity_id
_entity_poly.type
_entity_poly.pdbx_seq_one_letter_code
_entity_poly.pdbx_strand_id
1 'polypeptide(L)'
;LEYTCQQDNTHLASCALRAQVALDGERTSGWLSDLRSNLRKINVHLPPDLDAASVRKCMADLKLAMQTTLREEVNNSPKLELLQRRTEFSAKGRADSPVLQFRSYLKIRDGALRHALTRLLVSDHRLSIE
;
A
#
# COMPACT_ATOMS: atom_id res chain seq x y z
N LEU A 1 11.66 20.65 11.17
CA LEU A 1 11.33 21.51 10.00
C LEU A 1 10.04 22.29 10.23
N GLU A 2 8.91 21.64 10.53
CA GLU A 2 7.65 22.37 10.73
C GLU A 2 7.72 23.36 11.91
N TYR A 3 8.19 22.88 13.07
CA TYR A 3 8.43 23.71 14.26
C TYR A 3 9.32 24.91 13.93
N THR A 4 10.44 24.69 13.24
CA THR A 4 11.40 25.75 12.90
C THR A 4 10.87 26.76 11.88
N CYS A 5 9.87 26.40 11.08
CA CYS A 5 9.21 27.33 10.15
C CYS A 5 8.11 28.18 10.82
N GLN A 6 7.67 27.82 12.03
CA GLN A 6 6.66 28.53 12.80
C GLN A 6 7.25 29.50 13.83
N GLN A 7 8.55 29.42 14.10
CA GLN A 7 9.24 30.27 15.06
C GLN A 7 9.61 31.63 14.45
N ASP A 8 9.73 32.64 15.30
CA ASP A 8 10.18 33.97 14.89
C ASP A 8 11.55 33.94 14.19
N ASN A 9 11.76 34.91 13.30
CA ASN A 9 12.98 34.99 12.49
C ASN A 9 14.26 35.21 13.30
N THR A 10 14.14 35.67 14.55
CA THR A 10 15.24 35.89 15.50
C THR A 10 15.60 34.62 16.27
N HIS A 11 14.73 33.61 16.25
CA HIS A 11 14.98 32.35 16.94
C HIS A 11 16.15 31.61 16.29
N LEU A 12 17.10 31.13 17.11
CA LEU A 12 18.34 30.49 16.63
C LEU A 12 18.09 29.34 15.66
N ALA A 13 17.06 28.55 15.89
CA ALA A 13 16.70 27.44 15.00
C ALA A 13 16.21 27.92 13.61
N SER A 14 15.51 29.05 13.54
CA SER A 14 15.06 29.67 12.28
C SER A 14 16.25 30.27 11.52
N CYS A 15 17.20 30.90 12.24
CA CYS A 15 18.45 31.40 11.66
C CYS A 15 19.30 30.25 11.09
N ALA A 16 19.47 29.17 11.86
CA ALA A 16 20.21 27.99 11.42
C ALA A 16 19.56 27.34 10.18
N LEU A 17 18.22 27.25 10.14
CA LEU A 17 17.53 26.72 8.97
C LEU A 17 17.75 27.58 7.72
N ARG A 18 17.66 28.91 7.84
CA ARG A 18 17.92 29.83 6.71
C ARG A 18 19.37 29.72 6.21
N ALA A 19 20.34 29.60 7.12
CA ALA A 19 21.73 29.37 6.76
C ALA A 19 21.90 28.06 5.97
N GLN A 20 21.18 27.00 6.36
CA GLN A 20 21.21 25.71 5.64
C GLN A 20 20.53 25.79 4.27
N VAL A 21 19.43 26.53 4.13
CA VAL A 21 18.80 26.80 2.84
C VAL A 21 19.74 27.58 1.91
N ALA A 22 20.47 28.56 2.43
CA ALA A 22 21.48 29.30 1.67
C ALA A 22 22.62 28.40 1.20
N LEU A 23 23.16 27.55 2.08
CA LEU A 23 24.21 26.57 1.75
C LEU A 23 23.77 25.57 0.67
N ASP A 24 22.51 25.13 0.72
CA ASP A 24 21.95 24.24 -0.30
C ASP A 24 21.87 24.93 -1.68
N GLY A 25 21.52 26.22 -1.70
CA GLY A 25 21.55 27.05 -2.92
C GLY A 25 22.95 27.19 -3.52
N GLU A 26 23.97 27.28 -2.68
CA GLU A 26 25.39 27.31 -3.07
C GLU A 26 25.96 25.92 -3.42
N ARG A 27 25.12 24.87 -3.45
CA ARG A 27 25.50 23.45 -3.69
C ARG A 27 26.58 22.93 -2.75
N THR A 28 26.66 23.50 -1.55
CA THR A 28 27.56 23.02 -0.52
C THR A 28 26.88 21.86 0.20
N SER A 29 27.62 20.77 0.44
CA SER A 29 27.06 19.59 1.10
C SER A 29 26.55 19.93 2.51
N GLY A 30 25.30 19.62 2.78
CA GLY A 30 24.66 19.80 4.08
C GLY A 30 23.55 18.79 4.32
N TRP A 31 23.06 18.72 5.56
CA TRP A 31 22.00 17.77 5.90
C TRP A 31 20.72 18.02 5.09
N LEU A 32 20.45 19.26 4.69
CA LEU A 32 19.30 19.62 3.87
C LEU A 32 19.44 19.10 2.43
N SER A 33 20.63 19.18 1.84
CA SER A 33 20.90 18.63 0.51
C SER A 33 20.77 17.13 0.49
N ASP A 34 21.28 16.47 1.55
CA ASP A 34 21.19 15.02 1.71
C ASP A 34 19.74 14.57 1.91
N LEU A 35 18.97 15.32 2.70
CA LEU A 35 17.54 15.08 2.88
C LEU A 35 16.80 15.19 1.53
N ARG A 36 17.04 16.26 0.76
CA ARG A 36 16.42 16.46 -0.57
C ARG A 36 16.79 15.33 -1.53
N SER A 37 18.06 14.92 -1.54
CA SER A 37 18.55 13.81 -2.37
C SER A 37 17.84 12.49 -2.02
N ASN A 38 17.71 12.17 -0.73
CA ASN A 38 17.06 10.94 -0.31
C ASN A 38 15.54 10.96 -0.55
N LEU A 39 14.87 12.09 -0.35
CA LEU A 39 13.45 12.22 -0.67
C LEU A 39 13.18 12.04 -2.17
N ARG A 40 14.07 12.53 -3.05
CA ARG A 40 13.95 12.31 -4.49
C ARG A 40 14.00 10.82 -4.89
N LYS A 41 14.77 9.98 -4.18
CA LYS A 41 14.84 8.54 -4.46
C LYS A 41 13.50 7.82 -4.28
N ILE A 42 12.61 8.38 -3.46
CA ILE A 42 11.27 7.86 -3.18
C ILE A 42 10.17 8.72 -3.83
N ASN A 43 10.52 9.52 -4.85
CA ASN A 43 9.61 10.43 -5.56
C ASN A 43 8.88 11.45 -4.66
N VAL A 44 9.47 11.82 -3.53
CA VAL A 44 8.97 12.88 -2.66
C VAL A 44 9.82 14.13 -2.88
N HIS A 45 9.16 15.28 -3.10
CA HIS A 45 9.83 16.53 -3.38
C HIS A 45 9.67 17.53 -2.23
N LEU A 46 10.80 17.94 -1.67
CA LEU A 46 10.88 19.06 -0.74
C LEU A 46 11.28 20.32 -1.53
N PRO A 47 10.45 21.38 -1.56
CA PRO A 47 10.74 22.58 -2.33
C PRO A 47 11.96 23.34 -1.81
N PRO A 48 12.59 24.19 -2.66
CA PRO A 48 13.72 25.04 -2.30
C PRO A 48 13.36 26.00 -1.17
N ASP A 49 12.18 26.62 -1.26
CA ASP A 49 11.63 27.50 -0.24
C ASP A 49 10.88 26.67 0.81
N LEU A 50 11.39 26.69 2.03
CA LEU A 50 10.80 25.95 3.14
C LEU A 50 9.80 26.83 3.88
N ASP A 51 8.54 26.44 3.84
CA ASP A 51 7.46 26.99 4.67
C ASP A 51 6.77 25.87 5.45
N ALA A 52 6.01 26.23 6.49
CA ALA A 52 5.34 25.23 7.33
C ALA A 52 4.31 24.40 6.52
N ALA A 53 3.73 24.96 5.46
CA ALA A 53 2.78 24.24 4.61
C ALA A 53 3.47 23.21 3.70
N SER A 54 4.57 23.56 3.04
CA SER A 54 5.33 22.61 2.20
C SER A 54 5.95 21.48 3.01
N VAL A 55 6.42 21.76 4.23
CA VAL A 55 6.94 20.71 5.12
C VAL A 55 5.83 19.73 5.49
N ARG A 56 4.64 20.22 5.86
CA ARG A 56 3.48 19.36 6.15
C ARG A 56 3.06 18.54 4.94
N LYS A 57 3.02 19.15 3.76
CA LYS A 57 2.71 18.45 2.51
C LYS A 57 3.74 17.36 2.22
N CYS A 58 5.03 17.68 2.31
CA CYS A 58 6.11 16.72 2.15
C CYS A 58 6.01 15.55 3.15
N MET A 59 5.61 15.80 4.40
CA MET A 59 5.37 14.75 5.39
C MET A 59 4.17 13.86 5.03
N ALA A 60 3.11 14.43 4.46
CA ALA A 60 1.96 13.67 3.98
C ALA A 60 2.34 12.81 2.75
N ASP A 61 3.05 13.39 1.79
CA ASP A 61 3.55 12.71 0.60
C ASP A 61 4.51 11.56 0.97
N LEU A 62 5.38 11.77 1.96
CA LEU A 62 6.26 10.73 2.50
C LEU A 62 5.48 9.57 3.12
N LYS A 63 4.45 9.86 3.93
CA LYS A 63 3.59 8.82 4.51
C LYS A 63 2.88 8.02 3.42
N LEU A 64 2.37 8.69 2.39
CA LEU A 64 1.71 8.04 1.27
C LEU A 64 2.67 7.15 0.48
N ALA A 65 3.89 7.64 0.20
CA ALA A 65 4.94 6.88 -0.48
C ALA A 65 5.29 5.63 0.32
N MET A 66 5.53 5.75 1.64
CA MET A 66 5.80 4.62 2.52
C MET A 66 4.66 3.58 2.51
N GLN A 67 3.40 4.03 2.60
CA GLN A 67 2.25 3.13 2.55
C GLN A 67 2.13 2.41 1.21
N THR A 68 2.45 3.10 0.11
CA THR A 68 2.43 2.54 -1.24
C THR A 68 3.51 1.47 -1.39
N THR A 69 4.75 1.77 -0.98
CA THR A 69 5.85 0.80 -0.98
C THR A 69 5.53 -0.42 -0.11
N LEU A 70 5.02 -0.21 1.10
CA LEU A 70 4.61 -1.34 1.96
C LEU A 70 3.50 -2.18 1.34
N ARG A 71 2.54 -1.54 0.66
CA ARG A 71 1.47 -2.24 -0.03
C ARG A 71 2.00 -3.05 -1.22
N GLU A 72 2.93 -2.50 -1.99
CA GLU A 72 3.60 -3.19 -3.09
C GLU A 72 4.40 -4.39 -2.57
N GLU A 73 5.18 -4.22 -1.51
CA GLU A 73 5.91 -5.32 -0.84
C GLU A 73 4.97 -6.43 -0.36
N VAL A 74 3.84 -6.05 0.25
CA VAL A 74 2.81 -7.01 0.69
C VAL A 74 2.17 -7.72 -0.50
N ASN A 75 1.84 -7.00 -1.57
CA ASN A 75 1.21 -7.57 -2.76
C ASN A 75 2.15 -8.51 -3.51
N ASN A 76 3.43 -8.17 -3.58
CA ASN A 76 4.45 -8.95 -4.28
C ASN A 76 5.05 -10.06 -3.41
N SER A 77 4.68 -10.15 -2.13
CA SER A 77 5.23 -11.16 -1.23
C SER A 77 4.63 -12.55 -1.53
N PRO A 78 5.45 -13.55 -1.93
CA PRO A 78 4.97 -14.90 -2.19
C PRO A 78 4.46 -15.60 -0.91
N LYS A 79 4.86 -15.11 0.27
CA LYS A 79 4.41 -15.65 1.57
C LYS A 79 2.98 -15.22 1.93
N LEU A 80 2.44 -14.21 1.24
CA LEU A 80 1.12 -13.66 1.51
C LEU A 80 0.06 -14.10 0.50
N GLU A 81 0.40 -14.89 -0.51
CA GLU A 81 -0.59 -15.39 -1.49
C GLU A 81 -1.79 -16.09 -0.82
N LEU A 82 -1.55 -16.86 0.24
CA LEU A 82 -2.60 -17.54 1.01
C LEU A 82 -3.48 -16.58 1.83
N LEU A 83 -2.92 -15.45 2.26
CA LEU A 83 -3.65 -14.40 2.98
C LEU A 83 -4.42 -13.49 2.02
N GLN A 84 -3.82 -13.13 0.88
CA GLN A 84 -4.47 -12.37 -0.19
C GLN A 84 -5.69 -13.08 -0.79
N ARG A 85 -5.65 -14.41 -0.87
CA ARG A 85 -6.77 -15.25 -1.33
C ARG A 85 -7.71 -15.68 -0.22
N ARG A 86 -7.44 -15.30 1.02
CA ARG A 86 -8.34 -15.58 2.13
C ARG A 86 -9.55 -14.66 1.95
N THR A 87 -10.72 -15.26 1.79
CA THR A 87 -11.98 -14.53 1.85
C THR A 87 -12.10 -13.94 3.24
N GLU A 88 -11.75 -12.66 3.36
CA GLU A 88 -11.85 -11.98 4.64
C GLU A 88 -13.32 -11.99 5.08
N PHE A 89 -13.54 -12.36 6.34
CA PHE A 89 -14.82 -12.16 6.98
C PHE A 89 -15.07 -10.65 7.03
N SER A 90 -15.85 -10.14 6.07
CA SER A 90 -16.43 -8.81 6.17
C SER A 90 -17.13 -8.70 7.53
N ALA A 91 -17.03 -7.55 8.19
CA ALA A 91 -17.66 -7.26 9.49
C ALA A 91 -19.19 -7.51 9.52
N LYS A 92 -19.80 -7.79 8.36
CA LYS A 92 -21.21 -8.21 8.21
C LYS A 92 -21.45 -9.73 8.27
N GLY A 93 -20.42 -10.54 8.48
CA GLY A 93 -20.52 -11.99 8.63
C GLY A 93 -20.69 -12.72 7.29
N ARG A 94 -19.79 -13.68 7.07
CA ARG A 94 -19.64 -14.56 5.89
C ARG A 94 -19.20 -13.87 4.59
N ALA A 95 -17.92 -14.04 4.28
CA ALA A 95 -17.52 -14.22 2.90
C ALA A 95 -17.51 -15.74 2.63
N ASP A 96 -18.36 -16.20 1.71
CA ASP A 96 -18.31 -17.58 1.26
C ASP A 96 -16.99 -17.80 0.51
N SER A 97 -16.22 -18.79 0.95
CA SER A 97 -15.02 -19.23 0.23
C SER A 97 -15.36 -19.44 -1.25
N PRO A 98 -14.57 -18.94 -2.21
CA PRO A 98 -14.87 -19.09 -3.64
C PRO A 98 -14.97 -20.58 -3.99
N VAL A 99 -14.19 -21.42 -3.30
CA VAL A 99 -14.21 -22.90 -3.43
C VAL A 99 -15.56 -23.50 -3.02
N LEU A 100 -16.30 -22.86 -2.11
CA LEU A 100 -17.65 -23.28 -1.71
C LEU A 100 -18.74 -22.67 -2.61
N GLN A 101 -18.48 -21.53 -3.27
CA GLN A 101 -19.41 -20.95 -4.25
C GLN A 101 -19.60 -21.87 -5.46
N PHE A 102 -18.55 -22.57 -5.90
CA PHE A 102 -18.61 -23.52 -7.03
C PHE A 102 -19.22 -24.89 -6.68
N ARG A 103 -19.66 -25.12 -5.42
CA ARG A 103 -20.21 -26.41 -4.98
C ARG A 103 -21.69 -26.34 -4.68
N SER A 104 -22.48 -25.72 -5.57
CA SER A 104 -23.94 -25.70 -5.48
C SER A 104 -24.54 -27.11 -5.34
N TYR A 105 -23.90 -28.13 -5.91
CA TYR A 105 -24.29 -29.53 -5.76
C TYR A 105 -24.25 -30.03 -4.31
N LEU A 106 -23.46 -29.45 -3.40
CA LEU A 106 -23.46 -29.82 -1.97
C LEU A 106 -24.75 -29.42 -1.25
N LYS A 107 -25.59 -28.54 -1.84
CA LYS A 107 -26.91 -28.19 -1.30
C LYS A 107 -27.96 -29.29 -1.53
N ILE A 108 -27.68 -30.26 -2.41
CA ILE A 108 -28.55 -31.41 -2.67
C ILE A 108 -28.41 -32.38 -1.50
N ARG A 109 -29.50 -32.63 -0.77
CA ARG A 109 -29.46 -33.49 0.44
C ARG A 109 -29.24 -34.97 0.10
N ASP A 110 -29.76 -35.41 -1.04
CA ASP A 110 -29.62 -36.78 -1.51
C ASP A 110 -28.19 -37.04 -2.03
N GLY A 111 -27.54 -38.08 -1.49
CA GLY A 111 -26.20 -38.49 -1.90
C GLY A 111 -26.14 -39.00 -3.34
N ALA A 112 -27.13 -39.75 -3.80
CA ALA A 112 -27.16 -40.33 -5.15
C ALA A 112 -27.26 -39.23 -6.22
N LEU A 113 -28.11 -38.22 -6.00
CA LEU A 113 -28.25 -37.07 -6.90
C LEU A 113 -26.98 -36.21 -6.95
N ARG A 114 -26.29 -36.04 -5.82
CA ARG A 114 -24.99 -35.37 -5.79
C ARG A 114 -23.94 -36.07 -6.64
N HIS A 115 -23.86 -37.39 -6.52
CA HIS A 115 -22.93 -38.18 -7.34
C HIS A 115 -23.26 -38.08 -8.82
N ALA A 116 -24.54 -38.23 -9.20
CA ALA A 116 -24.95 -38.10 -10.59
C ALA A 116 -24.64 -36.72 -11.19
N LEU A 117 -24.93 -35.64 -10.45
CA LEU A 117 -24.65 -34.27 -10.89
C LEU A 117 -23.14 -34.00 -11.01
N THR A 118 -22.33 -34.51 -10.08
CA THR A 118 -20.87 -34.35 -10.14
C THR A 118 -20.30 -35.08 -11.36
N ARG A 119 -20.79 -36.30 -11.65
CA ARG A 119 -20.41 -37.05 -12.87
C ARG A 119 -20.81 -36.32 -14.14
N LEU A 120 -21.98 -35.67 -14.15
CA LEU A 120 -22.40 -34.82 -15.26
C LEU A 120 -21.46 -33.62 -15.47
N LEU A 121 -21.12 -32.90 -14.40
CA LEU A 121 -20.28 -31.69 -14.48
C LEU A 121 -18.83 -31.97 -14.87
N VAL A 122 -18.31 -33.15 -14.53
CA VAL A 122 -16.94 -33.59 -14.86
C VAL A 122 -16.92 -34.38 -16.18
N SER A 123 -18.05 -34.45 -16.88
CA SER A 123 -18.18 -35.20 -18.15
C SER A 123 -17.90 -36.71 -18.02
N ASP A 124 -17.95 -37.27 -16.81
CA ASP A 124 -17.84 -38.70 -16.52
C ASP A 124 -19.22 -39.39 -16.65
N HIS A 125 -19.82 -39.28 -17.85
CA HIS A 125 -21.09 -39.91 -18.17
C HIS A 125 -21.14 -40.42 -19.62
N ARG A 126 -21.98 -41.42 -19.87
CA ARG A 126 -22.15 -42.08 -21.19
C ARG A 126 -22.65 -41.17 -22.33
N LEU A 127 -23.00 -39.92 -22.02
CA LEU A 127 -23.45 -38.93 -23.01
C LEU A 127 -22.36 -37.87 -23.29
N SER A 128 -21.20 -37.98 -22.64
CA SER A 128 -20.07 -37.10 -22.95
C SER A 128 -19.45 -37.58 -24.25
N ILE A 129 -19.33 -36.66 -25.20
CA ILE A 129 -18.65 -36.88 -26.47
C ILE A 129 -17.29 -36.19 -26.32
N GLU A 130 -16.21 -36.96 -26.50
CA GLU A 130 -14.84 -36.44 -26.59
C GLU A 130 -14.56 -35.84 -27.98
#